data_AF-A0A0L0C325-F1
#
_entry.id   AF-A0A0L0C325-F1
#
_cell.length_a   1.000
_cell.length_b   1.000
_cell.length_c   1.000
_cell.angle_alpha   90.00
_cell.angle_beta   90.00
_cell.angle_gamma   90.00
#
_symmetry.space_group_name_H-M   'P 1'
#
loop_
_entity.id
_entity.type
_entity.pdbx_description
1 polymer ?
#
loop_
_entity_poly.entity_id
_entity_poly.type
_entity_poly.pdbx_seq_one_letter_code
_entity_poly.pdbx_strand_id
1 'polypeptide(L)'
;MSHLICLGVLLSLVVLIQAIPHPPATTAAPLKQTYDNRFDNIDIDEILGQERLLNNYIKCLEGLGPCTPDAKMLKETLPDAIMTNCAKCTERQKYGSDKVTHHLIDNRPEDWNRLEKIYDPEGSYRKAYLMQKENTTIKIDKDENPAKD
;
A
#
# COMPACT_ATOMS: atom_id res chain seq x y z
N MET A 1 -46.53 9.31 -55.28
CA MET A 1 -47.20 8.46 -54.26
C MET A 1 -46.25 7.47 -53.57
N SER A 2 -45.04 7.22 -54.08
CA SER A 2 -44.04 6.35 -53.42
C SER A 2 -43.12 7.03 -52.38
N HIS A 3 -43.20 8.35 -52.19
CA HIS A 3 -42.33 9.08 -51.23
C HIS A 3 -42.99 9.35 -49.86
N LEU A 4 -44.32 9.21 -49.74
CA LEU A 4 -45.05 9.44 -48.48
C LEU A 4 -45.05 8.23 -47.53
N ILE A 5 -44.63 7.06 -48.02
CA ILE A 5 -44.61 5.81 -47.24
C ILE A 5 -43.29 5.66 -46.46
N CYS A 6 -42.17 6.20 -46.95
CA CYS A 6 -40.86 6.08 -46.29
C CYS A 6 -40.69 6.99 -45.06
N LEU A 7 -41.39 8.13 -44.99
CA LEU A 7 -41.31 9.03 -43.83
C LEU A 7 -42.05 8.49 -42.59
N GLY A 8 -43.09 7.67 -42.80
CA GLY A 8 -43.90 7.08 -41.71
C GLY A 8 -43.25 5.87 -41.02
N VAL A 9 -42.40 5.12 -41.73
CA VAL A 9 -41.73 3.92 -41.19
C VAL A 9 -40.42 4.27 -40.47
N LEU A 10 -39.76 5.37 -40.83
CA LEU A 10 -38.55 5.83 -40.13
C LEU A 10 -38.84 6.52 -38.77
N LEU A 11 -40.03 7.10 -38.59
CA LEU A 11 -40.43 7.71 -37.32
C LEU A 11 -40.94 6.69 -36.27
N SER A 12 -41.29 5.47 -36.69
CA SER A 12 -41.88 4.45 -35.81
C SER A 12 -40.86 3.45 -35.22
N LEU A 13 -39.58 3.52 -35.63
CA LEU A 13 -38.49 2.70 -35.04
C LEU A 13 -37.70 3.40 -33.92
N VAL A 14 -37.94 4.69 -33.66
CA VAL A 14 -37.22 5.47 -32.63
C VAL A 14 -37.95 5.51 -31.28
N VAL A 15 -39.17 4.96 -31.18
CA VAL A 15 -40.04 5.06 -29.98
C VAL A 15 -40.07 3.75 -29.16
N LEU A 16 -39.04 2.90 -29.25
CA LEU A 16 -38.86 1.73 -28.37
C LEU A 16 -37.63 1.81 -27.45
N ILE A 17 -36.93 2.94 -27.39
CA ILE A 17 -35.76 3.15 -26.50
C ILE A 17 -36.07 4.19 -25.40
N GLN A 18 -37.30 4.21 -24.89
CA GLN A 18 -37.70 5.10 -23.78
C GLN A 18 -38.34 4.29 -22.67
N ALA A 19 -37.53 3.43 -22.02
CA ALA A 19 -37.66 3.05 -20.61
C ALA A 19 -36.65 1.93 -20.29
N ILE A 20 -35.35 2.17 -20.49
CA ILE A 20 -34.37 1.42 -19.70
C ILE A 20 -34.33 2.14 -18.35
N PRO A 21 -34.68 1.50 -17.23
CA PRO A 21 -34.44 2.09 -15.91
C PRO A 21 -32.93 2.30 -15.76
N HIS A 22 -32.45 3.49 -16.11
CA HIS A 22 -31.13 3.93 -15.75
C HIS A 22 -31.11 4.03 -14.23
N PRO A 23 -30.23 3.28 -13.53
CA PRO A 23 -30.05 3.48 -12.10
C PRO A 23 -29.72 4.96 -11.88
N PRO A 24 -30.26 5.61 -10.84
CA PRO A 24 -29.92 7.00 -10.55
C PRO A 24 -28.40 7.09 -10.47
N ALA A 25 -27.83 8.10 -11.14
CA ALA A 25 -26.42 8.44 -11.00
C ALA A 25 -26.18 8.93 -9.57
N THR A 26 -26.07 8.00 -8.63
CA THR A 26 -25.51 8.25 -7.32
C THR A 26 -24.00 8.40 -7.55
N THR A 27 -23.55 9.62 -7.82
CA THR A 27 -22.13 9.97 -7.76
C THR A 27 -21.69 9.98 -6.28
N ALA A 28 -21.73 8.81 -5.64
CA ALA A 28 -20.96 8.61 -4.42
C ALA A 28 -19.50 8.58 -4.87
N ALA A 29 -18.70 9.53 -4.39
CA ALA A 29 -17.25 9.39 -4.46
C ALA A 29 -16.89 8.02 -3.87
N PRO A 30 -16.05 7.20 -4.53
CA PRO A 30 -15.66 5.93 -3.95
C PRO A 30 -15.07 6.21 -2.57
N LEU A 31 -15.68 5.65 -1.52
CA LEU A 31 -15.09 5.65 -0.19
C LEU A 31 -13.68 5.11 -0.35
N LYS A 32 -12.67 5.90 0.00
CA LYS A 32 -11.27 5.46 -0.01
C LYS A 32 -11.17 4.29 0.97
N GLN A 33 -11.22 3.08 0.45
CA GLN A 33 -11.12 1.85 1.24
C GLN A 33 -9.71 1.78 1.81
N THR A 34 -9.57 2.00 3.12
CA THR A 34 -8.30 1.82 3.83
C THR A 34 -8.23 0.43 4.43
N TYR A 35 -7.02 -0.01 4.79
CA TYR A 35 -6.89 -1.11 5.74
C TYR A 35 -7.53 -0.74 7.08
N ASP A 36 -7.83 -1.77 7.88
CA ASP A 36 -8.31 -1.58 9.25
C ASP A 36 -7.25 -0.80 10.06
N ASN A 37 -7.70 0.21 10.80
CA ASN A 37 -6.86 1.19 11.48
C ASN A 37 -6.91 1.05 13.01
N ARG A 38 -7.53 0.00 13.54
CA ARG A 38 -7.64 -0.24 14.99
C ARG A 38 -6.29 -0.32 15.70
N PHE A 39 -5.21 -0.62 14.97
CA PHE A 39 -3.86 -0.74 15.49
C PHE A 39 -2.92 0.41 15.06
N ASP A 40 -3.44 1.50 14.52
CA ASP A 40 -2.61 2.67 14.11
C ASP A 40 -1.96 3.42 15.30
N ASN A 41 -2.31 3.06 16.53
CA ASN A 41 -1.79 3.64 17.78
C ASN A 41 -0.90 2.69 18.59
N ILE A 42 -0.45 1.57 18.01
CA ILE A 42 0.54 0.72 18.68
C ILE A 42 1.85 1.49 18.89
N ASP A 43 2.54 1.20 20.00
CA ASP A 43 3.85 1.79 20.27
C ASP A 43 4.94 1.04 19.49
N ILE A 44 5.28 1.58 18.32
CA ILE A 44 6.31 1.01 17.45
C ILE A 44 7.69 1.09 18.11
N ASP A 45 7.97 2.14 18.89
CA ASP A 45 9.26 2.29 19.57
C ASP A 45 9.44 1.25 20.65
N GLU A 46 8.38 0.95 21.40
CA GLU A 46 8.37 -0.14 22.37
C GLU A 46 8.67 -1.49 21.70
N ILE A 47 8.01 -1.79 20.58
CA ILE A 47 8.21 -3.04 19.84
C ILE A 47 9.64 -3.15 19.33
N LEU A 48 10.16 -2.12 18.68
CA LEU A 48 11.52 -2.11 18.13
C LEU A 48 12.60 -2.13 19.23
N GLY A 49 12.32 -1.51 20.38
CA GLY A 49 13.24 -1.47 21.53
C GLY A 49 13.27 -2.76 22.35
N GLN A 50 12.28 -3.63 22.23
CA GLN A 50 12.19 -4.89 22.98
C GLN A 50 12.46 -6.11 22.11
N GLU A 51 13.65 -6.70 22.24
CA GLU A 51 14.08 -7.85 21.44
C GLU A 51 13.08 -9.02 21.48
N ARG A 52 12.58 -9.37 22.68
CA ARG A 52 11.60 -10.45 22.83
C ARG A 52 10.30 -10.15 22.07
N LEU A 53 9.85 -8.90 22.09
CA LEU A 53 8.61 -8.49 21.45
C LEU A 53 8.80 -8.50 19.93
N LEU A 54 9.82 -7.82 19.42
CA LEU A 54 10.17 -7.81 17.99
C LEU A 54 10.33 -9.22 17.41
N ASN A 55 11.03 -10.11 18.12
CA ASN A 55 11.22 -11.50 17.68
C ASN A 55 9.89 -12.26 17.55
N ASN A 56 8.89 -11.95 18.38
CA ASN A 56 7.56 -12.57 18.25
C ASN A 56 6.81 -12.06 17.01
N TYR A 57 6.91 -10.76 16.69
CA TYR A 57 6.36 -10.22 15.45
C TYR A 57 7.02 -10.86 14.23
N ILE A 58 8.35 -10.93 14.20
CA ILE A 58 9.09 -11.55 13.10
C ILE A 58 8.66 -13.01 12.90
N LYS A 59 8.61 -13.81 13.96
CA LYS A 59 8.15 -15.21 13.89
C LYS A 59 6.70 -15.33 13.41
N CYS A 60 5.81 -14.44 13.86
CA CYS A 60 4.44 -14.40 13.35
C CYS A 60 4.43 -14.16 11.83
N LEU A 61 5.14 -13.15 11.35
CA LEU A 61 5.22 -12.81 9.93
C LEU A 61 5.82 -13.97 9.10
N GLU A 62 6.86 -14.63 9.61
CA GLU A 62 7.45 -15.83 9.01
C GLU A 62 6.53 -17.07 9.05
N GLY A 63 5.48 -17.06 9.87
CA GLY A 63 4.62 -18.23 10.10
C GLY A 63 5.24 -19.29 10.99
N LEU A 64 6.22 -18.91 11.79
CA LEU A 64 6.96 -19.79 12.72
C LEU A 64 6.53 -19.63 14.17
N GLY A 65 5.45 -18.89 14.44
CA GLY A 65 4.97 -18.63 15.80
C GLY A 65 3.56 -18.06 15.85
N PRO A 66 3.02 -17.89 17.07
CA PRO A 66 1.72 -17.28 17.27
C PRO A 66 1.75 -15.80 16.89
N CYS A 67 0.59 -15.29 16.47
CA CYS A 67 0.40 -13.89 16.16
C CYS A 67 -0.50 -13.24 17.22
N THR A 68 -0.11 -12.06 17.70
CA THR A 68 -1.04 -11.13 18.34
C THR A 68 -2.06 -10.62 17.30
N PRO A 69 -3.23 -10.10 17.71
CA PRO A 69 -4.25 -9.64 16.77
C PRO A 69 -3.76 -8.61 15.75
N ASP A 70 -2.87 -7.71 16.17
CA ASP A 70 -2.27 -6.67 15.33
C ASP A 70 -1.20 -7.25 14.39
N ALA A 71 -0.31 -8.13 14.88
CA ALA A 71 0.67 -8.82 14.04
C ALA A 71 -0.01 -9.71 12.97
N LYS A 72 -1.14 -10.32 13.33
CA LYS A 72 -1.95 -11.11 12.39
C LYS A 72 -2.53 -10.23 11.28
N MET A 73 -3.11 -9.08 11.63
CA MET A 73 -3.62 -8.13 10.65
C MET A 73 -2.51 -7.65 9.71
N LEU A 74 -1.35 -7.30 10.27
CA LEU A 74 -0.17 -6.90 9.48
C LEU A 74 0.21 -8.01 8.51
N LYS A 75 0.35 -9.26 8.99
CA LYS A 75 0.69 -10.42 8.17
C LYS A 75 -0.24 -10.61 6.98
N GLU A 76 -1.54 -10.48 7.20
CA GLU A 76 -2.58 -10.67 6.18
C GLU A 76 -2.61 -9.50 5.18
N THR A 77 -2.20 -8.31 5.61
CA THR A 77 -2.23 -7.07 4.81
C THR A 77 -0.98 -6.88 3.95
N LEU A 78 0.19 -7.35 4.43
CA LEU A 78 1.49 -7.14 3.78
C LEU A 78 1.53 -7.51 2.29
N PRO A 79 1.00 -8.66 1.83
CA PRO A 79 1.07 -9.01 0.40
C PRO A 79 0.38 -7.98 -0.52
N ASP A 80 -0.80 -7.49 -0.13
CA ASP A 80 -1.52 -6.45 -0.88
C ASP A 80 -0.81 -5.10 -0.76
N ALA A 81 -0.31 -4.76 0.42
CA ALA A 81 0.40 -3.50 0.66
C ALA A 81 1.68 -3.39 -0.17
N ILE A 82 2.50 -4.46 -0.26
CA ILE A 82 3.71 -4.44 -1.10
C ILE A 82 3.34 -4.35 -2.58
N MET A 83 2.41 -5.19 -3.06
CA MET A 83 2.01 -5.23 -4.46
C MET A 83 1.41 -3.91 -4.96
N THR A 84 0.69 -3.20 -4.08
CA THR A 84 0.00 -1.95 -4.43
C THR A 84 0.73 -0.70 -3.96
N ASN A 85 1.95 -0.85 -3.43
CA ASN A 85 2.72 0.24 -2.84
C ASN A 85 1.92 1.03 -1.79
N CYS A 86 1.33 0.30 -0.84
CA CYS A 86 0.57 0.81 0.29
C CYS A 86 -0.64 1.67 -0.10
N ALA A 87 -1.30 1.39 -1.24
CA ALA A 87 -2.39 2.22 -1.77
C ALA A 87 -3.55 2.47 -0.78
N LYS A 88 -3.81 1.50 0.11
CA LYS A 88 -4.87 1.54 1.12
C LYS A 88 -4.36 1.85 2.54
N CYS A 89 -3.07 2.10 2.71
CA CYS A 89 -2.50 2.40 4.01
C CYS A 89 -2.96 3.77 4.51
N THR A 90 -3.21 3.87 5.81
CA THR A 90 -3.31 5.16 6.49
C THR A 90 -1.93 5.83 6.56
N GLU A 91 -1.90 7.13 6.84
CA GLU A 91 -0.62 7.84 7.01
C GLU A 91 0.18 7.31 8.22
N ARG A 92 -0.52 6.87 9.28
CA ARG A 92 0.08 6.18 10.43
C ARG A 92 0.74 4.87 10.02
N GLN A 93 0.06 4.07 9.19
CA GLN A 93 0.57 2.79 8.70
C GLN A 93 1.78 2.96 7.78
N LYS A 94 1.78 3.98 6.91
CA LYS A 94 2.95 4.29 6.07
C LYS A 94 4.16 4.69 6.92
N TYR A 95 3.97 5.65 7.83
CA TYR A 95 5.04 6.07 8.73
C TYR A 95 5.58 4.91 9.57
N GLY A 96 4.68 4.09 10.12
CA GLY A 96 5.05 2.91 10.88
C GLY A 96 5.79 1.87 10.05
N SER A 97 5.34 1.65 8.81
CA SER A 97 6.00 0.76 7.86
C SER A 97 7.41 1.23 7.56
N ASP A 98 7.61 2.49 7.17
CA ASP A 98 8.93 3.06 6.89
C ASP A 98 9.86 2.93 8.10
N LYS A 99 9.37 3.25 9.30
CA LYS A 99 10.15 3.16 10.52
C LYS A 99 10.62 1.73 10.81
N VAL A 100 9.72 0.76 10.72
CA VAL A 100 10.02 -0.65 10.99
C VAL A 100 10.95 -1.21 9.92
N THR A 101 10.66 -0.98 8.64
CA THR A 101 11.47 -1.50 7.52
C THR A 101 12.89 -0.94 7.56
N HIS A 102 13.06 0.37 7.77
CA HIS A 102 14.39 0.99 7.90
C HIS A 102 15.14 0.43 9.11
N HIS A 103 14.48 0.29 10.27
CA HIS A 103 15.11 -0.31 11.44
C HIS A 103 15.57 -1.74 11.16
N LEU A 104 14.75 -2.55 10.52
CA LEU A 104 15.10 -3.94 10.20
C LEU A 104 16.23 -4.03 9.17
N ILE A 105 16.22 -3.20 8.13
CA ILE A 105 17.29 -3.16 7.13
C ILE A 105 18.63 -2.78 7.77
N ASP A 106 18.63 -1.75 8.62
CA ASP A 106 19.87 -1.20 9.18
C ASP A 106 20.40 -1.98 10.39
N ASN A 107 19.52 -2.51 11.25
CA ASN A 107 19.90 -3.07 12.55
C ASN A 107 19.66 -4.57 12.66
N ARG A 108 18.79 -5.14 11.82
CA ARG A 108 18.39 -6.57 11.86
C ARG A 108 18.43 -7.20 10.45
N PRO A 109 19.53 -7.07 9.71
CA PRO A 109 19.56 -7.40 8.28
C PRO A 109 19.21 -8.86 7.99
N GLU A 110 19.57 -9.78 8.88
CA GLU A 110 19.22 -11.21 8.73
C GLU A 110 17.74 -11.48 8.92
N ASP A 111 17.07 -10.75 9.80
CA ASP A 111 15.62 -10.85 9.97
C ASP A 111 14.90 -10.24 8.77
N TRP A 112 15.37 -9.09 8.29
CA TRP A 112 14.88 -8.51 7.04
C TRP A 112 15.05 -9.47 5.87
N ASN A 113 16.22 -10.08 5.69
CA ASN A 113 16.50 -11.01 4.58
C ASN A 113 15.48 -12.17 4.53
N ARG A 114 15.01 -12.64 5.69
CA ARG A 114 14.01 -13.72 5.75
C ARG A 114 12.62 -13.20 5.39
N LEU A 115 12.22 -12.05 5.91
CA LEU A 115 10.93 -11.43 5.60
C LEU A 115 10.83 -10.96 4.15
N GLU A 116 11.89 -10.36 3.61
CA GLU A 116 11.96 -9.88 2.22
C GLU A 116 11.71 -11.04 1.24
N LYS A 117 12.31 -12.21 1.48
CA LYS A 117 12.04 -13.41 0.66
C LYS A 117 10.58 -13.86 0.66
N ILE A 118 9.82 -13.52 1.71
CA ILE A 118 8.40 -13.90 1.85
C ILE A 118 7.51 -12.87 1.15
N TYR A 119 7.80 -11.57 1.32
CA TYR A 119 6.87 -10.50 0.95
C TYR A 119 7.31 -9.64 -0.24
N ASP A 120 8.60 -9.50 -0.51
CA ASP A 120 9.17 -8.71 -1.61
C ASP A 120 10.39 -9.43 -2.22
N PRO A 121 10.20 -10.56 -2.92
CA PRO A 121 11.32 -11.35 -3.46
C PRO A 121 12.20 -10.61 -4.46
N GLU A 122 11.69 -9.53 -5.06
CA GLU A 122 12.45 -8.66 -5.96
C GLU A 122 13.37 -7.69 -5.21
N GLY A 123 13.18 -7.54 -3.89
CA GLY A 123 13.91 -6.62 -3.01
C GLY A 123 13.72 -5.16 -3.44
N SER A 124 12.55 -4.83 -3.99
CA SER A 124 12.23 -3.52 -4.56
C SER A 124 12.29 -2.42 -3.48
N TYR A 125 11.76 -2.69 -2.29
CA TYR A 125 11.74 -1.74 -1.19
C TYR A 125 13.14 -1.42 -0.68
N ARG A 126 13.94 -2.45 -0.38
CA ARG A 126 15.31 -2.28 0.12
C ARG A 126 16.16 -1.47 -0.86
N LYS A 127 16.05 -1.74 -2.16
CA LYS A 127 16.76 -0.98 -3.20
C LYS A 127 16.37 0.49 -3.16
N ALA A 128 15.07 0.79 -3.14
CA ALA A 128 14.58 2.16 -3.08
C ALA A 128 15.06 2.91 -1.83
N TYR A 129 15.00 2.26 -0.66
CA TYR A 129 15.49 2.81 0.60
C TYR A 129 16.99 3.15 0.55
N LEU A 130 17.83 2.20 0.11
CA LEU A 130 19.28 2.40 0.06
C LEU A 130 19.67 3.51 -0.91
N MET A 131 19.00 3.61 -2.08
CA MET A 131 19.20 4.71 -3.03
C MET A 131 18.81 6.06 -2.41
N GLN A 132 17.69 6.13 -1.68
CA GLN A 132 17.28 7.34 -0.99
C GLN A 132 18.27 7.74 0.11
N LYS A 133 18.75 6.77 0.89
CA LYS A 133 19.72 6.97 1.96
C LYS A 133 21.04 7.51 1.41
N GLU A 134 21.58 6.91 0.34
CA GLU A 134 22.78 7.39 -0.35
C GLU A 134 22.62 8.81 -0.89
N ASN A 135 21.52 9.10 -1.59
CA ASN A 135 21.23 10.45 -2.09
C ASN A 135 21.13 11.48 -0.96
N THR A 136 20.61 11.09 0.20
CA THR A 136 20.50 11.97 1.36
C THR A 136 21.90 12.27 1.92
N THR A 137 22.75 11.26 2.06
CA THR A 137 24.16 11.44 2.47
C THR A 137 24.90 12.38 1.52
N ILE A 138 24.78 12.17 0.20
CA ILE A 138 25.44 13.03 -0.81
C ILE A 138 24.99 14.49 -0.70
N LYS A 139 23.71 14.74 -0.42
CA LYS A 139 23.20 16.10 -0.23
C LYS A 139 23.79 16.75 1.02
N ILE A 140 23.84 16.03 2.14
CA ILE A 140 24.44 16.51 3.38
C ILE A 140 25.92 16.85 3.15
N ASP A 141 26.66 15.98 2.48
CA ASP A 141 28.08 16.19 2.17
C ASP A 141 28.31 17.44 1.31
N LYS A 142 27.42 17.71 0.33
CA LYS A 142 27.48 18.90 -0.52
C LYS A 142 27.11 20.18 0.24
N ASP A 143 26.11 20.11 1.12
CA ASP A 143 25.67 21.24 1.93
C ASP A 143 26.74 21.61 2.99
N GLU A 144 27.44 20.61 3.56
CA GLU A 144 28.52 20.81 4.53
C GLU A 144 29.84 21.25 3.87
N ASN A 145 30.09 20.85 2.62
CA ASN A 145 31.32 21.19 1.90
C ASN A 145 31.07 21.68 0.45
N PRO A 146 30.63 22.94 0.26
CA PRO A 146 30.21 23.48 -1.03
C PRO A 146 31.35 23.74 -2.03
N ALA A 147 32.60 23.35 -1.74
CA ALA A 147 33.79 23.71 -2.53
C ALA A 147 34.48 22.53 -3.25
N LYS A 148 33.82 21.36 -3.37
CA LYS A 148 34.30 20.21 -4.14
C LYS A 148 33.46 20.01 -5.41
N ASP A 149 33.62 20.87 -6.39
CA ASP A 149 33.25 20.61 -7.79
C ASP A 149 34.36 21.14 -8.70
#